data_AF-A0A0E3WCV4-F1
#
_entry.id   AF-A0A0E3WCV4-F1
#
_cell.length_a   1.000
_cell.length_b   1.000
_cell.length_c   1.000
_cell.angle_alpha   90.00
_cell.angle_beta   90.00
_cell.angle_gamma   90.00
#
_symmetry.space_group_name_H-M   'P 1'
#
loop_
_entity.id
_entity.type
_entity.pdbx_description
1 polymer ?
#
loop_
_entity_poly.entity_id
_entity_poly.type
_entity_poly.pdbx_seq_one_letter_code
_entity_poly.pdbx_strand_id
1 'polypeptide(L)'
;MITMLAARLSLTAIFAVAALAKLADRSGARRAVTALGVPQAAAAIVGTALIATEFGIATLLIAGTRAGAVMAFAILAGFAAVVLVSLARGRRPECHCFGQLSSEPLGWPTLARNGCFAALAAFVALDGRFGWPLTAFGVVMLALWLGAAVRRRWTARAGAADGLALPDRAGNIWTLDALLQSRRPLVLVFSQPGCGACDLLLPEVARWQDELSGHVSVALVNGGPAGHRVPIELVDESRAAFAAFGITATPSAVLIDKGRRSDIARGARAIRDLVDRAVRISDQAGLSRRRLLQRASVLPVVAATAAACDSDTKTDAKALRVEDVWMCDQTFALCTTAPCVPSPTDPTISVCDCVVVNGNSIGSKNCTDRAQSGNKIRSAFSTVNINANFAVLSCPSGAAWANCLDVECEIDAANPARAKCRCVTVKTGPSITFGGGCDTATCTSTTWSAATPEMYQAGMRQLRTAMDRVGKPVTFPKPCPAPK
;
A
#
# COMPACT_ATOMS: atom_id res chain seq x y z
N MET A 1 21.32 -41.37 -5.43
CA MET A 1 22.61 -40.73 -5.78
C MET A 1 22.43 -39.28 -6.23
N ILE A 2 21.60 -39.00 -7.25
CA ILE A 2 21.38 -37.63 -7.79
C ILE A 2 20.82 -36.66 -6.73
N THR A 3 19.82 -37.08 -5.96
CA THR A 3 19.18 -36.26 -4.91
C THR A 3 20.14 -35.88 -3.78
N MET A 4 21.02 -36.79 -3.36
CA MET A 4 22.06 -36.52 -2.35
C MET A 4 23.10 -35.50 -2.83
N LEU A 5 23.56 -35.67 -4.07
CA LEU A 5 24.52 -34.75 -4.66
C LEU A 5 23.91 -33.35 -4.80
N ALA A 6 22.67 -33.25 -5.28
CA ALA A 6 21.95 -31.98 -5.40
C ALA A 6 21.76 -31.29 -4.04
N ALA A 7 21.38 -32.03 -2.99
CA ALA A 7 21.22 -31.50 -1.64
C ALA A 7 22.55 -30.94 -1.08
N ARG A 8 23.65 -31.69 -1.27
CA ARG A 8 24.99 -31.30 -0.82
C ARG A 8 25.52 -30.06 -1.53
N LEU A 9 25.35 -30.00 -2.85
CA LEU A 9 25.75 -28.84 -3.66
C LEU A 9 24.93 -27.60 -3.30
N SER A 10 23.63 -27.77 -3.03
CA SER A 10 22.75 -26.67 -2.60
C SER A 10 23.20 -26.09 -1.27
N LEU A 11 23.46 -26.93 -0.26
CA LEU A 11 23.98 -26.48 1.04
C LEU A 11 25.35 -25.79 0.90
N THR A 12 26.24 -26.37 0.08
CA THR A 12 27.55 -25.77 -0.22
C THR A 12 27.40 -24.34 -0.73
N ALA A 13 26.54 -24.14 -1.75
CA ALA A 13 26.30 -22.82 -2.33
C ALA A 13 25.74 -21.84 -1.28
N ILE A 14 24.80 -22.28 -0.45
CA ILE A 14 24.22 -21.44 0.61
C ILE A 14 25.29 -20.96 1.61
N PHE A 15 26.12 -21.88 2.12
CA PHE A 15 27.16 -21.54 3.10
C PHE A 15 28.27 -20.70 2.47
N ALA A 16 28.68 -20.97 1.23
CA ALA A 16 29.67 -20.18 0.52
C ALA A 16 29.19 -18.73 0.29
N VAL A 17 27.95 -18.56 -0.16
CA VAL A 17 27.35 -17.22 -0.36
C VAL A 17 27.20 -16.50 0.98
N ALA A 18 26.78 -17.20 2.05
CA ALA A 18 26.68 -16.62 3.38
C ALA A 18 28.04 -16.13 3.91
N ALA A 19 29.08 -16.95 3.75
CA ALA A 19 30.43 -16.63 4.18
C ALA A 19 31.00 -15.42 3.42
N LEU A 20 30.85 -15.40 2.09
CA LEU A 20 31.28 -14.29 1.24
C LEU A 20 30.55 -12.99 1.58
N ALA A 21 29.23 -13.07 1.81
CA ALA A 21 28.43 -11.90 2.19
C ALA A 21 28.84 -11.32 3.56
N LYS A 22 29.13 -12.18 4.55
CA LYS A 22 29.63 -11.73 5.86
C LYS A 22 31.07 -11.26 5.82
N LEU A 23 31.90 -11.83 4.93
CA LEU A 23 33.27 -11.38 4.70
C LEU A 23 33.30 -9.98 4.10
N ALA A 24 32.38 -9.68 3.19
CA ALA A 24 32.22 -8.34 2.60
C ALA A 24 31.68 -7.31 3.61
N ASP A 25 30.86 -7.73 4.59
CA ASP A 25 30.31 -6.87 5.65
C ASP A 25 30.67 -7.35 7.06
N ARG A 26 31.97 -7.32 7.39
CA ARG A 26 32.47 -7.70 8.72
C ARG A 26 31.88 -6.85 9.84
N SER A 27 31.62 -5.57 9.57
CA SER A 27 30.97 -4.65 10.51
C SER A 27 29.53 -5.04 10.82
N GLY A 28 28.77 -5.49 9.81
CA GLY A 28 27.42 -6.03 9.96
C GLY A 28 27.42 -7.33 10.75
N ALA A 29 28.37 -8.23 10.48
CA ALA A 29 28.52 -9.49 11.23
C ALA A 29 28.75 -9.24 12.73
N ARG A 30 29.61 -8.28 13.09
CA ARG A 30 29.85 -7.88 14.50
C ARG A 30 28.60 -7.33 15.16
N ARG A 31 27.88 -6.43 14.47
CA ARG A 31 26.62 -5.84 14.98
C ARG A 31 25.53 -6.90 15.18
N ALA A 32 25.42 -7.86 14.27
CA ALA A 32 24.48 -8.97 14.39
C ALA A 32 24.79 -9.83 15.64
N VAL A 33 26.06 -10.13 15.89
CA VAL A 33 26.50 -10.90 17.06
C VAL A 33 26.20 -10.15 18.37
N THR A 34 26.45 -8.83 18.43
CA THR A 34 26.08 -8.02 19.60
C THR A 34 24.57 -7.95 19.82
N ALA A 35 23.78 -7.86 18.73
CA ALA A 35 22.33 -7.82 18.81
C ALA A 35 21.72 -9.12 19.35
N LEU A 36 22.45 -10.24 19.24
CA LEU A 36 22.09 -11.54 19.81
C LEU A 36 22.54 -11.71 21.27
N GLY A 37 23.12 -10.66 21.89
CA GLY A 37 23.47 -10.63 23.31
C GLY A 37 24.92 -11.00 23.63
N VAL A 38 25.79 -11.12 22.62
CA VAL A 38 27.23 -11.31 22.84
C VAL A 38 27.88 -9.99 23.24
N PRO A 39 28.70 -9.94 24.31
CA PRO A 39 29.40 -8.72 24.73
C PRO A 39 30.26 -8.13 23.61
N GLN A 40 30.34 -6.80 23.55
CA GLN A 40 31.04 -6.08 22.49
C GLN A 40 32.52 -6.47 22.35
N ALA A 41 33.18 -6.82 23.46
CA ALA A 41 34.56 -7.30 23.49
C ALA A 41 34.74 -8.65 22.76
N ALA A 42 33.74 -9.54 22.82
CA ALA A 42 33.79 -10.87 22.18
C ALA A 42 33.22 -10.87 20.75
N ALA A 43 32.41 -9.87 20.38
CA ALA A 43 31.69 -9.85 19.11
C ALA A 43 32.60 -9.86 17.87
N ALA A 44 33.79 -9.25 17.94
CA ALA A 44 34.76 -9.27 16.86
C ALA A 44 35.33 -10.68 16.60
N ILE A 45 35.61 -11.41 17.67
CA ILE A 45 36.15 -12.78 17.63
C ILE A 45 35.06 -13.73 17.13
N VAL A 46 33.88 -13.68 17.75
CA VAL A 46 32.74 -14.53 17.40
C VAL A 46 32.29 -14.30 15.96
N GLY A 47 32.23 -13.05 15.49
CA GLY A 47 31.88 -12.74 14.10
C GLY A 47 32.89 -13.29 13.08
N THR A 48 34.18 -13.26 13.41
CA THR A 48 35.23 -13.82 12.55
C THR A 48 35.21 -15.35 12.55
N ALA A 49 35.03 -15.96 13.74
CA ALA A 49 34.90 -17.40 13.90
C ALA A 49 33.68 -17.94 13.13
N LEU A 50 32.57 -17.20 13.10
CA LEU A 50 31.39 -17.57 12.32
C LEU A 50 31.70 -17.63 10.82
N ILE A 51 32.41 -16.64 10.26
CA ILE A 51 32.79 -16.63 8.84
C ILE A 51 33.71 -17.82 8.52
N ALA A 52 34.71 -18.07 9.36
CA ALA A 52 35.61 -19.21 9.19
C ALA A 52 34.86 -20.54 9.24
N THR A 53 33.88 -20.65 10.15
CA THR A 53 33.03 -21.84 10.28
C THR A 53 32.16 -22.05 9.05
N GLU A 54 31.59 -20.99 8.47
CA GLU A 54 30.78 -21.08 7.25
C GLU A 54 31.62 -21.53 6.03
N PHE A 55 32.84 -21.03 5.88
CA PHE A 55 33.78 -21.53 4.87
C PHE A 55 34.16 -22.99 5.11
N GLY A 56 34.48 -23.35 6.36
CA GLY A 56 34.83 -24.73 6.71
C GLY A 56 33.71 -25.72 6.40
N ILE A 57 32.45 -25.36 6.70
CA ILE A 57 31.27 -26.15 6.36
C ILE A 57 31.16 -26.32 4.83
N ALA A 58 31.30 -25.24 4.05
CA ALA A 58 31.22 -25.31 2.59
C ALA A 58 32.32 -26.23 2.01
N THR A 59 33.56 -26.11 2.48
CA THR A 59 34.67 -26.96 2.03
C THR A 59 34.43 -28.43 2.36
N LEU A 60 33.95 -28.74 3.56
CA LEU A 60 33.66 -30.11 3.99
C LEU A 60 32.49 -30.74 3.23
N LEU A 61 31.49 -29.94 2.85
CA LEU A 61 30.39 -30.36 1.99
C LEU A 61 30.86 -30.62 0.55
N ILE A 62 31.78 -29.81 0.00
CA ILE A 62 32.39 -30.05 -1.32
C ILE A 62 33.15 -31.37 -1.31
N ALA A 63 33.97 -31.58 -0.28
CA ALA A 63 34.76 -32.80 -0.07
C ALA A 63 33.89 -34.05 0.15
N GLY A 64 32.58 -33.90 0.31
CA GLY A 64 31.65 -35.02 0.47
C GLY A 64 31.66 -35.66 1.86
N THR A 65 32.24 -34.98 2.85
CA THR A 65 32.32 -35.51 4.21
C THR A 65 30.99 -35.36 4.95
N ARG A 66 30.57 -36.41 5.65
CA ARG A 66 29.40 -36.37 6.53
C ARG A 66 29.55 -35.31 7.64
N ALA A 67 30.78 -35.03 8.06
CA ALA A 67 31.12 -33.99 9.02
C ALA A 67 30.62 -32.60 8.60
N GLY A 68 30.72 -32.25 7.32
CA GLY A 68 30.20 -30.97 6.80
C GLY A 68 28.69 -30.83 7.00
N ALA A 69 27.92 -31.90 6.75
CA ALA A 69 26.46 -31.90 6.93
C ALA A 69 26.04 -31.87 8.40
N VAL A 70 26.76 -32.58 9.27
CA VAL A 70 26.51 -32.55 10.73
C VAL A 70 26.78 -31.15 11.30
N MET A 71 27.89 -30.52 10.93
CA MET A 71 28.19 -29.16 11.37
C MET A 71 27.21 -28.13 10.81
N ALA A 72 26.81 -28.27 9.54
CA ALA A 72 25.75 -27.46 8.95
C ALA A 72 24.45 -27.58 9.74
N PHE A 73 24.03 -28.79 10.09
CA PHE A 73 22.83 -29.01 10.89
C PHE A 73 22.95 -28.37 12.28
N ALA A 74 24.06 -28.60 12.98
CA ALA A 74 24.29 -28.09 14.33
C ALA A 74 24.24 -26.56 14.39
N ILE A 75 24.90 -25.88 13.45
CA ILE A 75 24.91 -24.41 13.44
C ILE A 75 23.55 -23.82 13.06
N LEU A 76 22.84 -24.43 12.12
CA LEU A 76 21.49 -24.01 11.74
C LEU A 76 20.52 -24.24 12.91
N ALA A 77 20.57 -25.40 13.57
CA ALA A 77 19.73 -25.69 14.74
C ALA A 77 20.01 -24.72 15.91
N GLY A 78 21.28 -24.45 16.20
CA GLY A 78 21.68 -23.47 17.21
C GLY A 78 21.16 -22.06 16.89
N PHE A 79 21.28 -21.64 15.63
CA PHE A 79 20.74 -20.35 15.19
C PHE A 79 19.21 -20.31 15.30
N ALA A 80 18.50 -21.37 14.91
CA ALA A 80 17.05 -21.47 15.09
C ALA A 80 16.64 -21.34 16.57
N ALA A 81 17.35 -22.00 17.48
CA ALA A 81 17.08 -21.92 18.91
C ALA A 81 17.25 -20.49 19.46
N VAL A 82 18.34 -19.80 19.07
CA VAL A 82 18.58 -18.40 19.47
C VAL A 82 17.47 -17.48 18.93
N VAL A 83 17.06 -17.66 17.68
CA VAL A 83 15.95 -16.89 17.08
C VAL A 83 14.63 -17.19 17.81
N LEU A 84 14.34 -18.45 18.11
CA LEU A 84 13.12 -18.85 18.80
C LEU A 84 13.04 -18.26 20.20
N VAL A 85 14.13 -18.32 20.98
CA VAL A 85 14.21 -17.72 22.33
C VAL A 85 14.06 -16.19 22.26
N SER A 86 14.66 -15.55 21.25
CA SER A 86 14.55 -14.11 21.06
C SER A 86 13.09 -13.70 20.75
N LEU A 87 12.43 -14.44 19.86
CA LEU A 87 11.02 -14.22 19.51
C LEU A 87 10.08 -14.50 20.68
N ALA A 88 10.30 -15.56 21.45
CA ALA A 88 9.53 -15.88 22.65
C ALA A 88 9.64 -14.80 23.73
N ARG A 89 10.77 -14.10 23.80
CA ARG A 89 11.01 -12.94 24.69
C ARG A 89 10.53 -11.61 24.09
N GLY A 90 9.82 -11.63 22.96
CA GLY A 90 9.30 -10.43 22.28
C GLY A 90 10.37 -9.54 21.65
N ARG A 91 11.63 -9.99 21.56
CA ARG A 91 12.74 -9.21 20.99
C ARG A 91 12.84 -9.50 19.49
N ARG A 92 12.83 -8.45 18.67
CA ARG A 92 13.05 -8.53 17.21
C ARG A 92 14.24 -7.67 16.81
N PRO A 93 15.48 -8.11 17.06
CA PRO A 93 16.66 -7.35 16.67
C PRO A 93 16.73 -7.21 15.13
N GLU A 94 17.21 -6.06 14.67
CA GLU A 94 17.58 -5.84 13.28
C GLU A 94 18.90 -6.58 13.02
N CYS A 95 18.81 -7.77 12.44
CA CYS A 95 19.98 -8.62 12.22
C CYS A 95 20.37 -8.71 10.74
N HIS A 96 21.60 -8.30 10.45
CA HIS A 96 22.26 -8.47 9.16
C HIS A 96 22.90 -9.86 9.00
N CYS A 97 22.17 -10.95 9.30
CA CYS A 97 22.73 -12.31 9.33
C CYS A 97 23.25 -12.82 7.97
N PHE A 98 22.91 -12.15 6.86
CA PHE A 98 23.42 -12.41 5.51
C PHE A 98 24.15 -11.19 4.93
N GLY A 99 24.75 -10.34 5.77
CA GLY A 99 25.36 -9.08 5.35
C GLY A 99 24.32 -8.13 4.74
N GLN A 100 24.67 -7.46 3.64
CA GLN A 100 23.78 -6.52 2.94
C GLN A 100 22.63 -7.19 2.14
N LEU A 101 22.63 -8.52 2.01
CA LEU A 101 21.64 -9.24 1.21
C LEU A 101 20.28 -9.44 1.93
N SER A 102 20.19 -9.12 3.22
CA SER A 102 18.94 -9.24 4.00
C SER A 102 18.93 -8.24 5.16
N SER A 103 17.95 -7.34 5.17
CA SER A 103 17.78 -6.25 6.13
C SER A 103 16.39 -6.24 6.80
N GLU A 104 15.71 -7.39 6.84
CA GLU A 104 14.45 -7.54 7.57
C GLU A 104 14.68 -7.86 9.06
N PRO A 105 13.85 -7.32 9.97
CA PRO A 105 13.88 -7.70 11.38
C PRO A 105 13.63 -9.20 11.56
N LEU A 106 14.27 -9.80 12.57
CA LEU A 106 14.11 -11.22 12.90
C LEU A 106 12.64 -11.59 13.08
N GLY A 107 12.18 -12.63 12.38
CA GLY A 107 10.78 -13.04 12.39
C GLY A 107 10.57 -14.50 11.96
N TRP A 108 9.31 -14.94 12.01
CA TRP A 108 8.88 -16.29 11.64
C TRP A 108 9.39 -16.79 10.27
N PRO A 109 9.50 -15.95 9.21
CA PRO A 109 10.07 -16.39 7.94
C PRO A 109 11.54 -16.81 8.04
N THR A 110 12.31 -16.20 8.95
CA THR A 110 13.72 -16.57 9.19
C THR A 110 13.82 -17.96 9.81
N LEU A 111 12.94 -18.25 10.77
CA LEU A 111 12.86 -19.56 11.40
C LEU A 111 12.47 -20.65 10.38
N ALA A 112 11.47 -20.38 9.53
CA ALA A 112 11.04 -21.30 8.48
C ALA A 112 12.14 -21.57 7.44
N ARG A 113 12.82 -20.53 6.94
CA ARG A 113 13.97 -20.68 6.02
C ARG A 113 15.07 -21.53 6.64
N ASN A 114 15.43 -21.24 7.89
CA ASN A 114 16.49 -21.95 8.58
C ASN A 114 16.11 -23.40 8.90
N GLY A 115 14.84 -23.65 9.21
CA GLY A 115 14.28 -25.00 9.37
C GLY A 115 14.33 -25.82 8.07
N CYS A 116 14.07 -25.20 6.92
CA CYS A 116 14.21 -25.84 5.61
C CYS A 116 15.67 -26.28 5.34
N PHE A 117 16.65 -25.41 5.58
CA PHE A 117 18.06 -25.76 5.41
C PHE A 117 18.54 -26.79 6.43
N ALA A 118 18.07 -26.72 7.67
CA ALA A 118 18.37 -27.73 8.68
C ALA A 118 17.82 -29.12 8.28
N ALA A 119 16.61 -29.17 7.70
CA ALA A 119 16.05 -30.42 7.18
C ALA A 119 16.92 -31.02 6.07
N LEU A 120 17.41 -30.18 5.16
CA LEU A 120 18.31 -30.58 4.08
C LEU A 120 19.67 -31.05 4.62
N ALA A 121 20.21 -30.38 5.62
CA ALA A 121 21.46 -30.77 6.29
C ALA A 121 21.30 -32.10 7.03
N ALA A 122 20.19 -32.31 7.74
CA ALA A 122 19.86 -33.58 8.39
C ALA A 122 19.70 -34.72 7.37
N PHE A 123 19.05 -34.46 6.24
CA PHE A 123 18.90 -35.44 5.16
C PHE A 123 20.26 -35.92 4.63
N VAL A 124 21.20 -35.00 4.40
CA VAL A 124 22.57 -35.32 3.97
C VAL A 124 23.36 -35.99 5.09
N ALA A 125 23.23 -35.52 6.34
CA ALA A 125 23.95 -36.05 7.50
C ALA A 125 23.48 -37.45 7.91
N LEU A 126 22.30 -37.88 7.48
CA LEU A 126 21.74 -39.21 7.76
C LEU A 126 21.81 -40.13 6.53
N ASP A 127 22.54 -39.75 5.48
CA ASP A 127 22.64 -40.49 4.22
C ASP A 127 21.26 -40.84 3.63
N GLY A 128 20.27 -39.97 3.86
CA GLY A 128 18.89 -40.14 3.36
C GLY A 128 18.02 -41.09 4.19
N ARG A 129 18.54 -41.62 5.30
CA ARG A 129 17.72 -42.32 6.29
C ARG A 129 16.69 -41.33 6.85
N PHE A 130 15.44 -41.79 7.01
CA PHE A 130 14.30 -40.92 7.32
C PHE A 130 13.96 -39.89 6.22
N GLY A 131 14.17 -40.25 4.96
CA GLY A 131 13.92 -39.38 3.80
C GLY A 131 12.53 -38.74 3.80
N TRP A 132 11.46 -39.54 3.88
CA TRP A 132 10.08 -39.04 3.85
C TRP A 132 9.76 -37.96 4.91
N PRO A 133 9.97 -38.19 6.23
CA PRO A 133 9.66 -37.17 7.24
C PRO A 133 10.53 -35.91 7.12
N LEU A 134 11.81 -36.04 6.76
CA LEU A 134 12.69 -34.88 6.55
C LEU A 134 12.28 -34.07 5.31
N THR A 135 11.88 -34.75 4.24
CA THR A 135 11.36 -34.08 3.04
C THR A 135 10.03 -33.39 3.30
N ALA A 136 9.11 -34.03 4.04
CA ALA A 136 7.83 -33.44 4.39
C ALA A 136 8.02 -32.18 5.26
N PHE A 137 8.87 -32.28 6.29
CA PHE A 137 9.21 -31.14 7.14
C PHE A 137 9.88 -30.01 6.33
N GLY A 138 10.84 -30.35 5.46
CA GLY A 138 11.49 -29.39 4.58
C GLY A 138 10.53 -28.68 3.63
N VAL A 139 9.56 -29.40 3.06
CA VAL A 139 8.51 -28.86 2.18
C VAL A 139 7.55 -27.95 2.95
N VAL A 140 7.12 -28.32 4.15
CA VAL A 140 6.27 -27.46 4.99
C VAL A 140 7.01 -26.17 5.36
N MET A 141 8.27 -26.28 5.79
CA MET A 141 9.09 -25.11 6.11
C MET A 141 9.34 -24.22 4.88
N LEU A 142 9.56 -24.81 3.70
CA LEU A 142 9.69 -24.09 2.44
C LEU A 142 8.36 -23.41 2.06
N ALA A 143 7.23 -24.08 2.24
CA ALA A 143 5.91 -23.51 1.98
C ALA A 143 5.57 -22.36 2.93
N LEU A 144 5.97 -22.43 4.21
CA LEU A 144 5.84 -21.32 5.15
C LEU A 144 6.76 -20.15 4.80
N TRP A 145 7.99 -20.44 4.37
CA TRP A 145 8.95 -19.43 3.94
C TRP A 145 8.49 -18.71 2.66
N LEU A 146 8.19 -19.47 1.61
CA LEU A 146 7.71 -18.95 0.32
C LEU A 146 6.30 -18.38 0.45
N GLY A 147 5.43 -19.01 1.24
CA GLY A 147 4.06 -18.54 1.50
C GLY A 147 4.04 -17.18 2.20
N ALA A 148 4.98 -16.89 3.11
CA ALA A 148 5.14 -15.56 3.69
C ALA A 148 5.67 -14.54 2.67
N ALA A 149 6.56 -14.93 1.75
CA ALA A 149 7.05 -14.06 0.69
C ALA A 149 6.01 -13.79 -0.40
N VAL A 150 5.24 -14.82 -0.80
CA VAL A 150 4.11 -14.75 -1.72
C VAL A 150 3.00 -13.93 -1.08
N ARG A 151 2.62 -14.19 0.18
CA ARG A 151 1.64 -13.35 0.90
C ARG A 151 2.09 -11.90 0.98
N ARG A 152 3.37 -11.61 1.29
CA ARG A 152 3.91 -10.24 1.25
C ARG A 152 3.89 -9.62 -0.14
N ARG A 153 4.21 -10.39 -1.18
CA ARG A 153 4.19 -9.93 -2.58
C ARG A 153 2.77 -9.76 -3.11
N TRP A 154 1.82 -10.54 -2.61
CA TRP A 154 0.38 -10.43 -2.86
C TRP A 154 -0.23 -9.27 -2.08
N THR A 155 0.13 -9.03 -0.82
CA THR A 155 -0.27 -7.80 -0.10
C THR A 155 0.45 -6.57 -0.64
N ALA A 156 1.65 -6.69 -1.20
CA ALA A 156 2.35 -5.60 -1.87
C ALA A 156 1.86 -5.37 -3.31
N ARG A 157 1.21 -6.36 -3.94
CA ARG A 157 0.46 -6.19 -5.20
C ARG A 157 -0.96 -5.69 -4.96
N ALA A 158 -1.63 -6.17 -3.92
CA ALA A 158 -2.93 -5.70 -3.47
C ALA A 158 -2.83 -4.34 -2.75
N GLY A 159 -1.62 -3.97 -2.31
CA GLY A 159 -1.22 -2.66 -1.83
C GLY A 159 -0.22 -2.01 -2.79
N ALA A 160 -0.24 -2.37 -4.07
CA ALA A 160 0.41 -1.59 -5.10
C ALA A 160 -0.40 -0.31 -5.26
N ALA A 161 -0.22 0.62 -4.33
CA ALA A 161 -0.39 2.04 -4.60
C ALA A 161 -1.81 2.52 -4.97
N ASP A 162 -2.81 1.63 -4.93
CA ASP A 162 -4.23 1.94 -5.00
C ASP A 162 -4.67 2.50 -3.64
N GLY A 163 -4.68 3.83 -3.49
CA GLY A 163 -5.28 4.47 -2.31
C GLY A 163 -4.51 5.62 -1.69
N LEU A 164 -3.36 6.04 -2.25
CA LEU A 164 -2.82 7.35 -1.89
C LEU A 164 -3.75 8.41 -2.51
N ALA A 165 -4.62 8.99 -1.70
CA ALA A 165 -5.50 10.10 -2.04
C ALA A 165 -5.43 11.08 -0.86
N LEU A 166 -4.46 11.98 -0.92
CA LEU A 166 -4.18 12.91 0.18
C LEU A 166 -4.48 14.34 -0.27
N PRO A 167 -5.16 15.16 0.57
CA PRO A 167 -5.33 16.57 0.28
C PRO A 167 -3.99 17.31 0.35
N ASP A 168 -3.79 18.25 -0.56
CA ASP A 168 -2.85 19.36 -0.35
C ASP A 168 -3.46 20.43 0.57
N ARG A 169 -2.72 21.52 0.80
CA ARG A 169 -3.20 22.64 1.62
C ARG A 169 -4.51 23.25 1.11
N ALA A 170 -4.72 23.25 -0.20
CA ALA A 170 -5.86 23.89 -0.84
C ALA A 170 -7.08 22.94 -0.86
N GLY A 171 -6.93 21.75 -0.29
CA GLY A 171 -7.95 20.71 -0.27
C GLY A 171 -8.03 19.92 -1.57
N ASN A 172 -7.11 20.14 -2.52
CA ASN A 172 -7.06 19.33 -3.73
C ASN A 172 -6.52 17.95 -3.38
N ILE A 173 -7.26 16.90 -3.75
CA ILE A 173 -6.83 15.53 -3.49
C ILE A 173 -5.82 15.11 -4.55
N TRP A 174 -4.59 14.85 -4.12
CA TRP A 174 -3.54 14.28 -4.95
C TRP A 174 -3.58 12.76 -4.85
N THR A 175 -3.88 12.14 -5.99
CA THR A 175 -3.77 10.70 -6.12
C THR A 175 -2.36 10.31 -6.55
N LEU A 176 -1.99 9.07 -6.30
CA LEU A 176 -0.72 8.57 -6.82
C LEU A 176 -0.62 8.67 -8.34
N ASP A 177 -1.72 8.37 -9.04
CA ASP A 177 -1.76 8.49 -10.50
C ASP A 177 -1.56 9.94 -10.96
N ALA A 178 -2.17 10.91 -10.28
CA ALA A 178 -1.95 12.33 -10.56
C ALA A 178 -0.47 12.72 -10.38
N LEU A 179 0.20 12.20 -9.35
CA LEU A 179 1.64 12.42 -9.12
C LEU A 179 2.54 11.71 -10.15
N LEU A 180 2.06 10.61 -10.76
CA LEU A 180 2.77 9.79 -11.75
C LEU A 180 2.47 10.18 -13.21
N GLN A 181 1.45 11.00 -13.49
CA GLN A 181 0.99 11.38 -14.84
C GLN A 181 2.11 11.96 -15.72
N SER A 182 3.13 12.58 -15.13
CA SER A 182 4.29 13.12 -15.85
C SER A 182 5.19 12.05 -16.47
N ARG A 183 4.93 10.74 -16.25
CA ARG A 183 5.81 9.59 -16.56
C ARG A 183 7.23 9.75 -15.99
N ARG A 184 7.36 10.51 -14.91
CA ARG A 184 8.62 10.74 -14.20
C ARG A 184 8.68 9.82 -12.99
N PRO A 185 9.87 9.41 -12.54
CA PRO A 185 10.03 8.76 -11.26
C PRO A 185 9.47 9.67 -10.15
N LEU A 186 8.68 9.10 -9.24
CA LEU A 186 8.07 9.81 -8.11
C LEU A 186 8.79 9.45 -6.81
N VAL A 187 9.22 10.46 -6.06
CA VAL A 187 9.74 10.30 -4.70
C VAL A 187 8.73 10.86 -3.70
N LEU A 188 8.19 9.99 -2.85
CA LEU A 188 7.36 10.38 -1.71
C LEU A 188 8.24 10.48 -0.47
N VAL A 189 8.30 11.66 0.14
CA VAL A 189 9.04 11.92 1.38
C VAL A 189 8.07 12.04 2.53
N PHE A 190 8.19 11.21 3.55
CA PHE A 190 7.33 11.16 4.72
C PHE A 190 7.95 11.92 5.90
N SER A 191 7.19 12.87 6.44
CA SER A 191 7.59 13.76 7.55
C SER A 191 6.48 13.87 8.60
N GLN A 192 6.80 14.29 9.81
CA GLN A 192 5.80 14.52 10.86
C GLN A 192 6.16 15.78 11.68
N PRO A 193 5.19 16.49 12.27
CA PRO A 193 5.47 17.61 13.17
C PRO A 193 6.33 17.16 14.38
N GLY A 194 7.18 18.07 14.89
CA GLY A 194 8.02 17.80 16.05
C GLY A 194 9.23 16.88 15.78
N CYS A 195 9.53 16.62 14.51
CA CYS A 195 10.68 15.83 14.07
C CYS A 195 11.84 16.73 13.65
N GLY A 196 12.80 16.97 14.56
CA GLY A 196 13.94 17.86 14.27
C GLY A 196 14.79 17.42 13.07
N ALA A 197 14.93 16.11 12.82
CA ALA A 197 15.62 15.60 11.64
C ALA A 197 14.83 15.82 10.33
N CYS A 198 13.51 15.92 10.43
CA CYS A 198 12.65 16.22 9.29
C CYS A 198 12.76 17.71 8.94
N ASP A 199 12.74 18.58 9.95
CA ASP A 199 12.82 20.04 9.78
C ASP A 199 14.11 20.47 9.06
N LEU A 200 15.23 19.79 9.34
CA LEU A 200 16.50 20.00 8.64
C LEU A 200 16.47 19.59 7.15
N LEU A 201 15.58 18.68 6.77
CA LEU A 201 15.48 18.15 5.41
C LEU A 201 14.49 18.96 4.55
N LEU A 202 13.52 19.66 5.15
CA LEU A 202 12.47 20.39 4.43
C LEU A 202 13.00 21.40 3.39
N PRO A 203 14.05 22.21 3.66
CA PRO A 203 14.58 23.13 2.66
C PRO A 203 15.15 22.41 1.42
N GLU A 204 15.77 21.24 1.61
CA GLU A 204 16.25 20.41 0.50
C GLU A 204 15.09 19.82 -0.30
N VAL A 205 14.02 19.39 0.37
CA VAL A 205 12.81 18.89 -0.30
C VAL A 205 12.16 19.99 -1.15
N ALA A 206 12.03 21.21 -0.63
CA ALA A 206 11.53 22.34 -1.40
C ALA A 206 12.39 22.64 -2.63
N ARG A 207 13.72 22.61 -2.48
CA ARG A 207 14.64 22.78 -3.61
C ARG A 207 14.51 21.67 -4.66
N TRP A 208 14.37 20.41 -4.25
CA TRP A 208 14.16 19.31 -5.18
C TRP A 208 12.84 19.42 -5.93
N GLN A 209 11.79 19.92 -5.29
CA GLN A 209 10.49 20.14 -5.94
C GLN A 209 10.60 21.16 -7.08
N ASP A 210 11.46 22.18 -6.92
CA ASP A 210 11.68 23.21 -7.92
C ASP A 210 12.65 22.72 -9.03
N GLU A 211 13.89 22.38 -8.64
CA GLU A 211 14.99 22.04 -9.56
C GLU A 211 14.76 20.74 -10.32
N LEU A 212 14.15 19.73 -9.70
CA LEU A 212 13.96 18.42 -10.31
C LEU A 212 12.59 18.24 -10.93
N SER A 213 11.69 19.23 -10.84
CA SER A 213 10.32 19.15 -11.39
C SER A 213 10.28 18.55 -12.80
N GLY A 214 11.25 18.92 -13.66
CA GLY A 214 11.46 18.46 -15.04
C GLY A 214 11.89 17.00 -15.24
N HIS A 215 12.38 16.33 -14.20
CA HIS A 215 13.04 15.02 -14.27
C HIS A 215 12.47 14.02 -13.25
N VAL A 216 12.15 14.46 -12.03
CA VAL A 216 11.68 13.66 -10.91
C VAL A 216 10.55 14.42 -10.21
N SER A 217 9.42 13.77 -9.98
CA SER A 217 8.34 14.33 -9.16
C SER A 217 8.65 14.08 -7.69
N VAL A 218 8.66 15.12 -6.85
CA VAL A 218 8.91 14.99 -5.40
C VAL A 218 7.71 15.54 -4.63
N ALA A 219 7.13 14.74 -3.73
CA ALA A 219 6.01 15.17 -2.89
C ALA A 219 6.28 14.84 -1.42
N LEU A 220 5.97 15.79 -0.53
CA LEU A 220 6.05 15.59 0.91
C LEU A 220 4.70 15.06 1.42
N VAL A 221 4.70 13.96 2.16
CA VAL A 221 3.56 13.45 2.92
C VAL A 221 3.80 13.77 4.40
N ASN A 222 3.02 14.70 4.94
CA ASN A 222 3.13 15.18 6.30
C ASN A 222 2.09 14.50 7.20
N GLY A 223 2.54 13.83 8.25
CA GLY A 223 1.71 13.10 9.22
C GLY A 223 1.02 13.98 10.28
N GLY A 224 0.86 15.27 10.01
CA GLY A 224 0.24 16.22 10.94
C GLY A 224 -0.31 17.44 10.21
N PRO A 225 -0.78 18.46 10.95
CA PRO A 225 -1.57 19.55 10.38
C PRO A 225 -0.81 20.30 9.29
N ALA A 226 -1.56 20.80 8.31
CA ALA A 226 -1.05 21.56 7.18
C ALA A 226 -0.18 22.72 7.68
N GLY A 227 1.11 22.68 7.37
CA GLY A 227 2.10 23.59 7.97
C GLY A 227 2.76 24.56 7.01
N HIS A 228 2.40 24.50 5.72
CA HIS A 228 3.03 25.29 4.65
C HIS A 228 4.55 25.10 4.60
N ARG A 229 4.98 23.83 4.63
CA ARG A 229 6.39 23.45 4.84
C ARG A 229 7.19 23.37 3.54
N VAL A 230 6.53 22.97 2.45
CA VAL A 230 7.09 22.88 1.09
C VAL A 230 5.97 23.14 0.05
N PRO A 231 6.31 23.48 -1.20
CA PRO A 231 5.33 23.72 -2.27
C PRO A 231 4.31 22.60 -2.52
N ILE A 232 4.77 21.34 -2.61
CA ILE A 232 3.89 20.16 -2.75
C ILE A 232 3.88 19.39 -1.43
N GLU A 233 2.97 19.78 -0.54
CA GLU A 233 2.74 19.17 0.77
C GLU A 233 1.36 18.48 0.78
N LEU A 234 1.38 17.17 1.00
CA LEU A 234 0.22 16.30 1.14
C LEU A 234 0.00 15.97 2.62
N VAL A 235 -1.23 16.08 3.09
CA VAL A 235 -1.56 15.95 4.51
C VAL A 235 -2.15 14.58 4.80
N ASP A 236 -1.49 13.81 5.67
CA ASP A 236 -1.93 12.48 6.15
C ASP A 236 -1.97 12.42 7.68
N GLU A 237 -2.86 13.19 8.30
CA GLU A 237 -3.03 13.21 9.76
C GLU A 237 -3.45 11.84 10.33
N SER A 238 -4.19 11.05 9.55
CA SER A 238 -4.63 9.71 9.94
C SER A 238 -3.49 8.68 9.97
N ARG A 239 -2.33 9.02 9.41
CA ARG A 239 -1.20 8.12 9.17
C ARG A 239 -1.60 6.89 8.34
N ALA A 240 -2.64 7.00 7.52
CA ALA A 240 -3.11 5.91 6.67
C ALA A 240 -2.13 5.64 5.53
N ALA A 241 -1.59 6.70 4.90
CA ALA A 241 -0.50 6.57 3.94
C ALA A 241 0.78 6.09 4.64
N PHE A 242 1.09 6.56 5.85
CA PHE A 242 2.20 5.99 6.62
C PHE A 242 2.06 4.47 6.81
N ALA A 243 0.88 3.99 7.19
CA ALA A 243 0.61 2.57 7.38
C ALA A 243 0.64 1.79 6.06
N ALA A 244 -0.01 2.30 5.01
CA ALA A 244 -0.04 1.69 3.68
C ALA A 244 1.36 1.57 3.08
N PHE A 245 2.20 2.58 3.29
CA PHE A 245 3.59 2.56 2.88
C PHE A 245 4.51 1.89 3.91
N GLY A 246 4.02 1.35 5.03
CA GLY A 246 4.84 0.67 6.04
C GLY A 246 5.92 1.58 6.66
N ILE A 247 5.65 2.88 6.75
CA ILE A 247 6.55 3.91 7.28
C ILE A 247 6.40 3.98 8.80
N THR A 248 7.42 3.52 9.51
CA THR A 248 7.45 3.47 10.98
C THR A 248 8.29 4.58 11.61
N ALA A 249 9.08 5.31 10.83
CA ALA A 249 9.96 6.38 11.28
C ALA A 249 10.04 7.51 10.25
N THR A 250 10.32 8.74 10.69
CA THR A 250 10.54 9.90 9.82
C THR A 250 11.89 10.58 10.13
N PRO A 251 12.52 11.25 9.14
CA PRO A 251 12.10 11.30 7.74
C PRO A 251 12.38 9.96 7.03
N SER A 252 11.46 9.55 6.16
CA SER A 252 11.64 8.38 5.29
C SER A 252 11.20 8.71 3.88
N ALA A 253 11.69 8.01 2.86
CA ALA A 253 11.23 8.20 1.49
C ALA A 253 11.09 6.89 0.73
N VAL A 254 10.26 6.93 -0.31
CA VAL A 254 9.99 5.82 -1.21
C VAL A 254 10.02 6.33 -2.64
N LEU A 255 10.72 5.62 -3.52
CA LEU A 255 10.74 5.87 -4.96
C LEU A 255 9.73 4.94 -5.65
N ILE A 256 8.97 5.51 -6.58
CA ILE A 256 8.01 4.82 -7.42
C ILE A 256 8.35 5.14 -8.87
N ASP A 257 8.71 4.11 -9.64
CA ASP A 257 8.96 4.21 -11.08
C ASP A 257 8.20 3.10 -11.80
N LYS A 258 7.40 3.46 -12.81
CA LYS A 258 6.58 2.51 -13.60
C LYS A 258 5.74 1.56 -12.72
N GLY A 259 5.12 2.11 -11.67
CA GLY A 259 4.33 1.34 -10.71
C GLY A 259 5.14 0.42 -9.79
N ARG A 260 6.48 0.43 -9.87
CA ARG A 260 7.36 -0.34 -8.99
C ARG A 260 7.88 0.54 -7.87
N ARG A 261 7.73 0.03 -6.66
CA ARG A 261 8.16 0.67 -5.42
C ARG A 261 9.57 0.22 -5.01
N SER A 262 10.40 1.14 -4.55
CA SER A 262 11.71 0.85 -3.93
C SER A 262 11.58 0.44 -2.45
N ASP A 263 12.68 -0.05 -1.88
CA ASP A 263 12.83 -0.13 -0.43
C ASP A 263 12.70 1.27 0.20
N ILE A 264 12.34 1.30 1.50
CA ILE A 264 12.17 2.53 2.26
C ILE A 264 13.54 3.09 2.63
N ALA A 265 13.86 4.27 2.12
CA ALA A 265 15.02 5.04 2.56
C ALA A 265 14.69 5.71 3.90
N ARG A 266 15.51 5.50 4.94
CA ARG A 266 15.30 6.09 6.27
C ARG A 266 16.41 7.09 6.61
N GLY A 267 16.03 8.31 6.97
CA GLY A 267 16.96 9.39 7.30
C GLY A 267 17.48 10.18 6.09
N ALA A 268 17.98 11.40 6.34
CA ALA A 268 18.33 12.37 5.30
C ALA A 268 19.33 11.84 4.25
N ARG A 269 20.41 11.15 4.67
CA ARG A 269 21.43 10.62 3.74
C ARG A 269 20.83 9.61 2.76
N ALA A 270 20.06 8.64 3.26
CA ALA A 270 19.44 7.63 2.41
C ALA A 270 18.39 8.24 1.46
N ILE A 271 17.71 9.30 1.89
CA ILE A 271 16.75 10.03 1.05
C ILE A 271 17.49 10.72 -0.10
N ARG A 272 18.63 11.40 0.16
CA ARG A 272 19.47 12.00 -0.90
C ARG A 272 19.93 10.95 -1.92
N ASP A 273 20.45 9.81 -1.46
CA ASP A 273 20.89 8.71 -2.34
C ASP A 273 19.74 8.16 -3.21
N LEU A 274 18.51 8.18 -2.66
CA LEU A 274 17.30 7.76 -3.37
C LEU A 274 16.87 8.78 -4.43
N VAL A 275 16.95 10.08 -4.13
CA VAL A 275 16.68 11.15 -5.10
C VAL A 275 17.70 11.10 -6.24
N ASP A 276 18.99 10.96 -5.95
CA ASP A 276 20.04 10.84 -6.98
C ASP A 276 19.81 9.63 -7.88
N ARG A 277 19.31 8.52 -7.31
CA ARG A 277 18.92 7.34 -8.08
C ARG A 277 17.74 7.62 -9.00
N ALA A 278 16.75 8.38 -8.53
CA ALA A 278 15.58 8.77 -9.32
C ALA A 278 15.99 9.64 -10.52
N VAL A 279 16.92 10.59 -10.32
CA VAL A 279 17.49 11.43 -11.40
C VAL A 279 18.17 10.55 -12.45
N ARG A 280 19.05 9.62 -12.04
CA ARG A 280 19.72 8.69 -12.97
C ARG A 280 18.74 7.85 -13.79
N ILE A 281 17.64 7.40 -13.18
CA ILE A 281 16.59 6.63 -13.89
C ILE A 281 15.91 7.50 -14.95
N SER A 282 15.63 8.76 -14.62
CA SER A 282 15.02 9.72 -15.54
C SER A 282 15.93 10.02 -16.74
N ASP A 283 17.22 10.27 -16.49
CA ASP A 283 18.21 10.56 -17.54
C ASP A 283 18.38 9.39 -18.51
N GLN A 284 18.42 8.15 -17.99
CA GLN A 284 18.49 6.94 -18.81
C GLN A 284 17.26 6.76 -19.71
N ALA A 285 16.07 7.12 -19.21
CA ALA A 285 14.84 7.07 -20.01
C ALA A 285 14.85 8.12 -21.15
N GLY A 286 15.39 9.32 -20.88
CA GLY A 286 15.57 10.37 -21.89
C GLY A 286 16.55 9.97 -23.01
N LEU A 287 17.68 9.36 -22.65
CA LEU A 287 18.69 8.88 -23.60
C LEU A 287 18.17 7.73 -24.49
N SER A 288 17.37 6.83 -23.93
CA SER A 288 16.73 5.73 -24.67
C SER A 288 15.74 6.22 -25.73
N ARG A 289 14.90 7.22 -25.40
CA ARG A 289 13.99 7.85 -26.38
C ARG A 289 14.73 8.54 -27.52
N ARG A 290 15.82 9.26 -27.25
CA ARG A 290 16.64 9.90 -28.29
C ARG A 290 17.28 8.87 -29.23
N ARG A 291 17.77 7.74 -28.70
CA ARG A 291 18.31 6.64 -29.52
C ARG A 291 17.23 5.92 -30.35
N LEU A 292 16.00 5.80 -29.84
CA LEU A 292 14.86 5.23 -30.56
C LEU A 292 14.42 6.13 -31.72
N LEU A 293 14.39 7.45 -31.51
CA LEU A 293 14.08 8.42 -32.57
C LEU A 293 15.17 8.47 -33.66
N GLN A 294 16.44 8.26 -33.30
CA GLN A 294 17.53 8.10 -34.28
C GLN A 294 17.47 6.79 -35.08
N ARG A 295 16.73 5.78 -34.61
CA ARG A 295 16.54 4.48 -35.29
C ARG A 295 15.20 4.35 -36.00
N ALA A 296 14.35 5.37 -35.96
CA ALA A 296 13.04 5.36 -36.63
C ALA A 296 13.12 5.57 -38.16
N SER A 297 14.31 5.54 -38.75
CA SER A 297 14.49 5.36 -40.20
C SER A 297 14.73 3.88 -40.47
N VAL A 298 13.66 3.11 -40.69
CA VAL A 298 13.59 1.72 -41.22
C VAL A 298 12.94 0.70 -40.26
N LEU A 299 11.72 0.27 -40.66
CA LEU A 299 10.97 -0.98 -40.39
C LEU A 299 9.60 -0.87 -39.67
N PRO A 300 8.65 -1.78 -40.01
CA PRO A 300 7.21 -1.52 -39.96
C PRO A 300 6.52 -2.11 -38.72
N VAL A 301 5.27 -1.65 -38.54
CA VAL A 301 4.32 -2.02 -37.50
C VAL A 301 3.75 -3.42 -37.75
N VAL A 302 3.78 -4.27 -36.72
CA VAL A 302 2.93 -5.47 -36.65
C VAL A 302 1.95 -5.27 -35.50
N ALA A 303 0.67 -5.15 -35.85
CA ALA A 303 -0.44 -5.14 -34.92
C ALA A 303 -0.77 -6.57 -34.48
N ALA A 304 -1.04 -6.78 -33.19
CA ALA A 304 -1.63 -7.99 -32.67
C ALA A 304 -2.98 -7.65 -32.02
N THR A 305 -4.04 -8.06 -32.69
CA THR A 305 -5.40 -8.19 -32.14
C THR A 305 -5.55 -9.59 -31.55
N ALA A 306 -6.07 -9.71 -30.33
CA ALA A 306 -7.05 -10.74 -29.96
C ALA A 306 -7.61 -10.45 -28.57
N ALA A 307 -8.94 -10.46 -28.52
CA ALA A 307 -9.79 -10.40 -27.34
C ALA A 307 -9.82 -11.75 -26.61
N ALA A 308 -10.22 -11.74 -25.33
CA ALA A 308 -11.36 -12.50 -24.83
C ALA A 308 -11.63 -12.11 -23.37
N CYS A 309 -12.90 -11.78 -23.12
CA CYS A 309 -13.48 -11.60 -21.80
C CYS A 309 -13.53 -12.93 -21.04
N ASP A 310 -13.35 -12.88 -19.72
CA ASP A 310 -13.83 -13.93 -18.85
C ASP A 310 -14.79 -13.29 -17.83
N SER A 311 -16.07 -13.56 -18.03
CA SER A 311 -17.16 -13.17 -17.15
C SER A 311 -17.37 -14.29 -16.15
N ASP A 312 -16.69 -14.19 -15.01
CA ASP A 312 -16.86 -15.11 -13.90
C ASP A 312 -17.82 -14.50 -12.87
N THR A 313 -19.09 -14.90 -12.98
CA THR A 313 -20.18 -14.55 -12.06
C THR A 313 -19.92 -15.23 -10.73
N LYS A 314 -19.31 -14.50 -9.77
CA LYS A 314 -19.18 -14.96 -8.38
C LYS A 314 -20.31 -14.43 -7.53
N THR A 315 -21.20 -15.34 -7.16
CA THR A 315 -22.32 -15.16 -6.24
C THR A 315 -21.84 -14.78 -4.84
N ASP A 316 -22.09 -13.51 -4.51
CA ASP A 316 -22.33 -12.85 -3.23
C ASP A 316 -21.85 -13.47 -1.91
N ALA A 317 -20.66 -13.03 -1.49
CA ALA A 317 -20.30 -12.87 -0.07
C ALA A 317 -20.51 -11.42 0.43
N LYS A 318 -21.25 -10.57 -0.30
CA LYS A 318 -21.19 -9.09 -0.17
C LYS A 318 -22.54 -8.37 -0.04
N ALA A 319 -23.66 -9.09 0.04
CA ALA A 319 -24.98 -8.50 0.16
C ALA A 319 -25.58 -8.71 1.56
N LEU A 320 -25.87 -7.62 2.28
CA LEU A 320 -26.55 -7.66 3.57
C LEU A 320 -27.78 -6.75 3.52
N ARG A 321 -28.96 -7.31 3.79
CA ARG A 321 -30.18 -6.51 3.91
C ARG A 321 -30.35 -5.99 5.34
N VAL A 322 -30.60 -4.69 5.45
CA VAL A 322 -30.91 -3.99 6.70
C VAL A 322 -32.18 -3.19 6.46
N GLU A 323 -33.27 -3.60 7.11
CA GLU A 323 -34.61 -3.01 6.87
C GLU A 323 -34.99 -3.09 5.38
N ASP A 324 -35.24 -1.93 4.75
CA ASP A 324 -35.61 -1.75 3.36
C ASP A 324 -34.41 -1.42 2.43
N VAL A 325 -33.17 -1.40 2.96
CA VAL A 325 -31.95 -1.16 2.17
C VAL A 325 -31.02 -2.36 2.11
N TRP A 326 -30.22 -2.39 1.05
CA TRP A 326 -29.15 -3.35 0.82
C TRP A 326 -27.79 -2.68 1.00
N MET A 327 -26.98 -3.23 1.88
CA MET A 327 -25.55 -2.94 1.94
C MET A 327 -24.80 -3.83 0.96
N CYS A 328 -24.00 -3.18 0.11
CA CYS A 328 -23.18 -3.83 -0.91
C CYS A 328 -21.74 -3.31 -0.81
N ASP A 329 -20.77 -4.21 -1.01
CA ASP A 329 -19.34 -3.88 -1.10
C ASP A 329 -18.86 -3.92 -2.56
N GLN A 330 -19.07 -2.82 -3.30
CA GLN A 330 -18.81 -2.75 -4.74
C GLN A 330 -18.45 -1.34 -5.20
N THR A 331 -18.23 -1.13 -6.50
CA THR A 331 -18.08 0.20 -7.10
C THR A 331 -19.42 0.93 -7.09
N PHE A 332 -19.44 2.19 -6.65
CA PHE A 332 -20.63 3.05 -6.70
C PHE A 332 -20.24 4.52 -6.85
N ALA A 333 -21.21 5.38 -7.20
CA ALA A 333 -21.01 6.83 -7.21
C ALA A 333 -21.38 7.43 -5.84
N LEU A 334 -20.41 8.04 -5.17
CA LEU A 334 -20.59 8.76 -3.92
C LEU A 334 -20.95 10.22 -4.21
N CYS A 335 -22.22 10.55 -4.02
CA CYS A 335 -22.75 11.89 -4.26
C CYS A 335 -22.95 12.73 -2.99
N THR A 336 -22.62 12.23 -1.79
CA THR A 336 -23.02 12.84 -0.51
C THR A 336 -22.56 14.30 -0.31
N THR A 337 -21.53 14.74 -1.04
CA THR A 337 -21.00 16.11 -1.03
C THR A 337 -21.01 16.76 -2.42
N ALA A 338 -21.72 16.17 -3.38
CA ALA A 338 -21.62 16.55 -4.78
C ALA A 338 -22.40 17.85 -5.09
N PRO A 339 -21.78 18.82 -5.77
CA PRO A 339 -22.50 19.92 -6.39
C PRO A 339 -23.18 19.43 -7.68
N CYS A 340 -24.32 20.05 -8.00
CA CYS A 340 -25.15 19.68 -9.13
C CYS A 340 -25.53 20.89 -9.97
N VAL A 341 -25.73 20.64 -11.27
CA VAL A 341 -26.21 21.63 -12.23
C VAL A 341 -27.54 21.15 -12.80
N PRO A 342 -28.59 21.99 -12.81
CA PRO A 342 -29.87 21.62 -13.45
C PRO A 342 -29.68 21.17 -14.90
N SER A 343 -30.37 20.11 -15.30
CA SER A 343 -30.31 19.63 -16.68
C SER A 343 -30.97 20.64 -17.62
N PRO A 344 -30.32 21.00 -18.75
CA PRO A 344 -30.92 21.92 -19.72
C PRO A 344 -32.11 21.30 -20.46
N THR A 345 -32.24 19.97 -20.44
CA THR A 345 -33.26 19.22 -21.20
C THR A 345 -34.41 18.70 -20.34
N ASP A 346 -34.24 18.63 -19.02
CA ASP A 346 -35.24 18.08 -18.11
C ASP A 346 -35.24 18.83 -16.77
N PRO A 347 -36.25 19.65 -16.48
CA PRO A 347 -36.31 20.45 -15.26
C PRO A 347 -36.48 19.61 -13.98
N THR A 348 -36.76 18.31 -14.10
CA THR A 348 -36.86 17.39 -12.97
C THR A 348 -35.52 16.72 -12.63
N ILE A 349 -34.47 16.96 -13.43
CA ILE A 349 -33.15 16.33 -13.27
C ILE A 349 -32.08 17.39 -13.02
N SER A 350 -31.17 17.09 -12.10
CA SER A 350 -29.90 17.79 -11.92
C SER A 350 -28.76 16.81 -12.16
N VAL A 351 -27.76 17.23 -12.92
CA VAL A 351 -26.55 16.44 -13.18
C VAL A 351 -25.53 16.76 -12.09
N CYS A 352 -25.32 15.81 -11.19
CA CYS A 352 -24.40 15.94 -10.07
C CYS A 352 -23.04 15.33 -10.43
N ASP A 353 -21.98 15.95 -9.92
CA ASP A 353 -20.61 15.48 -10.11
C ASP A 353 -20.13 14.68 -8.90
N CYS A 354 -20.24 13.35 -9.02
CA CYS A 354 -20.02 12.43 -7.93
C CYS A 354 -18.68 11.71 -8.05
N VAL A 355 -18.16 11.23 -6.92
CA VAL A 355 -16.88 10.51 -6.85
C VAL A 355 -17.13 9.02 -7.02
N VAL A 356 -16.36 8.34 -7.87
CA VAL A 356 -16.42 6.88 -8.00
C VAL A 356 -15.60 6.25 -6.88
N VAL A 357 -16.23 5.41 -6.06
CA VAL A 357 -15.58 4.79 -4.89
C VAL A 357 -15.89 3.30 -4.85
N ASN A 358 -14.93 2.50 -4.37
CA ASN A 358 -15.11 1.10 -4.04
C ASN A 358 -15.27 0.95 -2.53
N GLY A 359 -16.36 0.31 -2.10
CA GLY A 359 -16.54 -0.01 -0.68
C GLY A 359 -18.00 -0.28 -0.30
N ASN A 360 -18.24 -0.26 1.01
CA ASN A 360 -19.59 -0.45 1.54
C ASN A 360 -20.47 0.77 1.33
N SER A 361 -21.64 0.54 0.74
CA SER A 361 -22.68 1.55 0.59
C SER A 361 -24.07 0.93 0.69
N ILE A 362 -25.04 1.72 1.17
CA ILE A 362 -26.45 1.32 1.25
C ILE A 362 -27.28 1.98 0.15
N GLY A 363 -28.30 1.25 -0.30
CA GLY A 363 -29.27 1.69 -1.30
C GLY A 363 -30.51 0.79 -1.27
N SER A 364 -31.63 1.26 -1.79
CA SER A 364 -32.89 0.52 -1.89
C SER A 364 -32.83 -0.67 -2.86
N LYS A 365 -31.97 -0.58 -3.88
CA LYS A 365 -31.77 -1.66 -4.86
C LYS A 365 -30.81 -2.73 -4.35
N ASN A 366 -31.01 -3.98 -4.77
CA ASN A 366 -30.12 -5.08 -4.42
C ASN A 366 -28.73 -4.91 -5.07
N CYS A 367 -27.76 -5.74 -4.66
CA CYS A 367 -26.38 -5.58 -5.12
C CYS A 367 -26.21 -5.87 -6.61
N THR A 368 -26.95 -6.84 -7.16
CA THR A 368 -26.95 -7.18 -8.59
C THR A 368 -27.41 -6.01 -9.46
N ASP A 369 -28.50 -5.33 -9.06
CA ASP A 369 -29.06 -4.18 -9.78
C ASP A 369 -28.18 -2.91 -9.68
N ARG A 370 -27.29 -2.87 -8.70
CA ARG A 370 -26.32 -1.80 -8.44
C ARG A 370 -24.92 -2.12 -8.94
N ALA A 371 -24.69 -3.33 -9.42
CA ALA A 371 -23.39 -3.74 -9.94
C ALA A 371 -23.00 -2.90 -11.15
N GLN A 372 -21.71 -2.61 -11.27
CA GLN A 372 -21.18 -1.89 -12.41
C GLN A 372 -21.36 -2.69 -13.70
N SER A 373 -21.79 -2.02 -14.77
CA SER A 373 -21.86 -2.58 -16.12
C SER A 373 -21.19 -1.63 -17.10
N GLY A 374 -19.99 -1.97 -17.57
CA GLY A 374 -19.17 -1.08 -18.40
C GLY A 374 -18.83 0.22 -17.66
N ASN A 375 -19.19 1.36 -18.25
CA ASN A 375 -19.03 2.69 -17.65
C ASN A 375 -20.26 3.13 -16.81
N LYS A 376 -21.29 2.29 -16.68
CA LYS A 376 -22.49 2.60 -15.90
C LYS A 376 -22.37 2.06 -14.49
N ILE A 377 -22.62 2.93 -13.51
CA ILE A 377 -22.72 2.60 -12.09
C ILE A 377 -23.97 3.23 -11.50
N ARG A 378 -24.32 2.84 -10.26
CA ARG A 378 -25.37 3.53 -9.49
C ARG A 378 -24.78 4.32 -8.34
N SER A 379 -25.41 5.43 -8.03
CA SER A 379 -25.09 6.17 -6.81
C SER A 379 -25.68 5.47 -5.58
N ALA A 380 -25.02 5.66 -4.44
CA ALA A 380 -25.45 5.05 -3.19
C ALA A 380 -25.03 5.90 -1.98
N PHE A 381 -25.62 5.64 -0.83
CA PHE A 381 -25.30 6.34 0.40
C PHE A 381 -24.15 5.65 1.15
N SER A 382 -23.11 6.41 1.48
CA SER A 382 -21.97 5.97 2.29
C SER A 382 -21.27 7.17 2.93
N THR A 383 -20.56 6.95 4.03
CA THR A 383 -19.70 7.95 4.67
C THR A 383 -18.21 7.66 4.50
N VAL A 384 -17.84 6.83 3.52
CA VAL A 384 -16.46 6.40 3.26
C VAL A 384 -15.46 7.55 3.07
N ASN A 385 -15.88 8.69 2.50
CA ASN A 385 -15.03 9.86 2.32
C ASN A 385 -15.28 10.97 3.35
N ILE A 386 -16.12 10.71 4.37
CA ILE A 386 -16.51 11.70 5.37
C ILE A 386 -15.63 11.52 6.62
N ASN A 387 -14.97 12.60 7.03
CA ASN A 387 -14.12 12.67 8.23
C ASN A 387 -14.61 13.76 9.20
N ALA A 388 -13.87 13.98 10.29
CA ALA A 388 -14.26 14.92 11.35
C ALA A 388 -14.36 16.40 10.92
N ASN A 389 -13.82 16.76 9.75
CA ASN A 389 -13.88 18.12 9.19
C ASN A 389 -15.12 18.34 8.32
N PHE A 390 -15.87 17.27 8.00
CA PHE A 390 -17.18 17.42 7.38
C PHE A 390 -18.22 17.68 8.45
N ALA A 391 -19.15 18.54 8.09
CA ALA A 391 -20.28 18.85 8.93
C ALA A 391 -21.57 18.80 8.11
N VAL A 392 -22.66 18.66 8.83
CA VAL A 392 -24.00 18.50 8.27
C VAL A 392 -24.65 19.87 8.18
N LEU A 393 -24.87 20.32 6.95
CA LEU A 393 -25.56 21.58 6.66
C LEU A 393 -27.05 21.31 6.46
N SER A 394 -27.88 22.04 7.21
CA SER A 394 -29.32 22.08 7.02
C SER A 394 -29.69 23.27 6.16
N CYS A 395 -30.30 23.03 5.00
CA CYS A 395 -30.75 24.07 4.09
C CYS A 395 -32.26 24.35 4.26
N PRO A 396 -32.70 25.61 4.10
CA PRO A 396 -34.09 26.02 4.26
C PRO A 396 -34.97 25.44 3.14
N SER A 397 -36.29 25.37 3.39
CA SER A 397 -37.25 24.77 2.46
C SER A 397 -37.41 25.49 1.11
N GLY A 398 -36.97 26.75 1.01
CA GLY A 398 -36.97 27.51 -0.24
C GLY A 398 -35.80 27.21 -1.17
N ALA A 399 -34.80 26.43 -0.73
CA ALA A 399 -33.64 26.05 -1.54
C ALA A 399 -33.87 24.73 -2.28
N ALA A 400 -33.62 24.72 -3.59
CA ALA A 400 -33.69 23.50 -4.40
C ALA A 400 -32.47 22.60 -4.16
N TRP A 401 -32.69 21.28 -4.13
CA TRP A 401 -31.66 20.27 -3.89
C TRP A 401 -31.88 19.04 -4.79
N ALA A 402 -30.90 18.14 -4.85
CA ALA A 402 -30.96 16.95 -5.71
C ALA A 402 -30.90 15.64 -4.91
N ASN A 403 -31.89 14.76 -5.11
CA ASN A 403 -31.87 13.40 -4.56
C ASN A 403 -31.10 12.46 -5.50
N CYS A 404 -29.98 11.95 -5.01
CA CYS A 404 -29.08 11.07 -5.75
C CYS A 404 -29.08 9.62 -5.23
N LEU A 405 -30.07 9.15 -4.47
CA LEU A 405 -30.06 7.75 -4.02
C LEU A 405 -30.47 6.79 -5.16
N ASP A 406 -29.65 5.77 -5.45
CA ASP A 406 -29.87 4.71 -6.47
C ASP A 406 -30.07 5.17 -7.92
N VAL A 407 -29.68 6.40 -8.25
CA VAL A 407 -29.76 6.91 -9.62
C VAL A 407 -28.65 6.34 -10.50
N GLU A 408 -28.88 6.34 -11.82
CA GLU A 408 -27.87 5.91 -12.78
C GLU A 408 -26.83 7.01 -12.99
N CYS A 409 -25.57 6.59 -13.04
CA CYS A 409 -24.43 7.45 -13.25
C CYS A 409 -23.53 6.88 -14.34
N GLU A 410 -22.93 7.77 -15.11
CA GLU A 410 -21.95 7.42 -16.13
C GLU A 410 -20.57 7.88 -15.67
N ILE A 411 -19.63 6.94 -15.64
CA ILE A 411 -18.22 7.20 -15.33
C ILE A 411 -17.63 8.05 -16.45
N ASP A 412 -16.95 9.13 -16.08
CA ASP A 412 -16.29 10.03 -17.01
C ASP A 412 -15.12 9.29 -17.68
N ALA A 413 -15.14 9.21 -19.01
CA ALA A 413 -14.11 8.54 -19.80
C ALA A 413 -12.73 9.21 -19.67
N ALA A 414 -12.68 10.52 -19.42
CA ALA A 414 -11.45 11.27 -19.21
C ALA A 414 -10.97 11.22 -17.74
N ASN A 415 -11.88 11.03 -16.79
CA ASN A 415 -11.57 10.91 -15.37
C ASN A 415 -12.41 9.81 -14.68
N PRO A 416 -11.94 8.55 -14.69
CA PRO A 416 -12.68 7.43 -14.11
C PRO A 416 -12.99 7.53 -12.61
N ALA A 417 -12.37 8.48 -11.89
CA ALA A 417 -12.69 8.77 -10.48
C ALA A 417 -13.95 9.65 -10.32
N ARG A 418 -14.53 10.13 -11.42
CA ARG A 418 -15.74 10.97 -11.43
C ARG A 418 -16.83 10.29 -12.23
N ALA A 419 -18.07 10.52 -11.80
CA ALA A 419 -19.25 10.10 -12.52
C ALA A 419 -20.28 11.21 -12.56
N LYS A 420 -20.94 11.37 -13.71
CA LYS A 420 -22.07 12.27 -13.86
C LYS A 420 -23.35 11.49 -13.55
N CYS A 421 -23.99 11.87 -12.46
CA CYS A 421 -25.21 11.22 -11.97
C CYS A 421 -26.45 12.05 -12.29
N ARG A 422 -27.50 11.42 -12.81
CA ARG A 422 -28.77 12.08 -13.13
C ARG A 422 -29.71 12.03 -11.92
N CYS A 423 -29.57 13.01 -11.03
CA CYS A 423 -30.29 13.06 -9.77
C CYS A 423 -31.63 13.77 -9.91
N VAL A 424 -32.61 13.39 -9.09
CA VAL A 424 -33.96 13.99 -9.12
C VAL A 424 -33.93 15.33 -8.40
N THR A 425 -34.34 16.40 -9.08
CA THR A 425 -34.43 17.75 -8.52
C THR A 425 -35.66 17.88 -7.64
N VAL A 426 -35.46 18.32 -6.40
CA VAL A 426 -36.51 18.68 -5.45
C VAL A 426 -36.53 20.20 -5.31
N LYS A 427 -37.62 20.83 -5.77
CA LYS A 427 -37.72 22.30 -5.86
C LYS A 427 -37.92 22.97 -4.51
N THR A 428 -38.61 22.32 -3.59
CA THR A 428 -39.02 22.87 -2.30
C THR A 428 -38.98 21.78 -1.23
N GLY A 429 -38.60 22.14 -0.02
CA GLY A 429 -38.57 21.25 1.14
C GLY A 429 -37.24 21.32 1.89
N PRO A 430 -37.24 21.12 3.22
CA PRO A 430 -36.01 21.16 3.99
C PRO A 430 -35.06 20.04 3.52
N SER A 431 -33.76 20.33 3.53
CA SER A 431 -32.77 19.35 3.09
C SER A 431 -31.53 19.36 3.96
N ILE A 432 -30.87 18.20 4.00
CA ILE A 432 -29.64 17.96 4.72
C ILE A 432 -28.58 17.50 3.72
N THR A 433 -27.43 18.17 3.72
CA THR A 433 -26.29 17.84 2.85
C THR A 433 -24.97 17.81 3.65
N PHE A 434 -23.99 17.07 3.13
CA PHE A 434 -22.59 17.14 3.61
C PHE A 434 -21.75 18.10 2.77
N GLY A 435 -22.33 18.69 1.72
CA GLY A 435 -21.73 19.77 0.93
C GLY A 435 -21.87 21.14 1.60
N GLY A 436 -21.35 22.18 0.93
CA GLY A 436 -21.54 23.57 1.35
C GLY A 436 -20.67 24.06 2.51
N GLY A 437 -19.90 23.20 3.18
CA GLY A 437 -18.86 23.63 4.13
C GLY A 437 -19.36 24.48 5.31
N CYS A 438 -20.59 24.23 5.77
CA CYS A 438 -21.30 25.05 6.76
C CYS A 438 -21.62 26.50 6.36
N ASP A 439 -21.48 26.85 5.08
CA ASP A 439 -21.94 28.13 4.56
C ASP A 439 -23.38 28.00 4.03
N THR A 440 -24.33 28.58 4.75
CA THR A 440 -25.76 28.55 4.38
C THR A 440 -26.06 29.32 3.09
N ALA A 441 -25.19 30.26 2.67
CA ALA A 441 -25.34 30.94 1.38
C ALA A 441 -25.24 29.95 0.21
N THR A 442 -24.49 28.86 0.38
CA THR A 442 -24.34 27.82 -0.65
C THR A 442 -25.62 27.04 -0.93
N CYS A 443 -26.60 27.08 -0.01
CA CYS A 443 -27.89 26.43 -0.21
C CYS A 443 -28.67 27.04 -1.38
N THR A 444 -28.49 28.33 -1.67
CA THR A 444 -29.17 29.02 -2.79
C THR A 444 -28.26 29.19 -4.01
N SER A 445 -26.95 29.30 -3.83
CA SER A 445 -26.00 29.47 -4.95
C SER A 445 -25.64 28.15 -5.64
N THR A 446 -25.86 27.00 -5.00
CA THR A 446 -25.49 25.69 -5.55
C THR A 446 -26.53 24.65 -5.18
N THR A 447 -27.02 23.92 -6.17
CA THR A 447 -27.86 22.74 -5.92
C THR A 447 -26.97 21.62 -5.41
N TRP A 448 -27.12 21.24 -4.15
CA TRP A 448 -26.38 20.14 -3.55
C TRP A 448 -27.13 18.82 -3.67
N SER A 449 -26.39 17.72 -3.77
CA SER A 449 -26.95 16.42 -3.41
C SER A 449 -27.32 16.42 -1.94
N ALA A 450 -28.57 16.06 -1.64
CA ALA A 450 -29.10 16.13 -0.28
C ALA A 450 -30.18 15.07 -0.06
N ALA A 451 -30.71 15.03 1.16
CA ALA A 451 -31.84 14.21 1.56
C ALA A 451 -32.79 15.01 2.45
N THR A 452 -34.04 14.56 2.59
CA THR A 452 -34.92 15.13 3.63
C THR A 452 -34.37 14.80 5.03
N PRO A 453 -34.76 15.54 6.08
CA PRO A 453 -34.38 15.20 7.44
C PRO A 453 -34.71 13.75 7.83
N GLU A 454 -35.86 13.23 7.40
CA GLU A 454 -36.29 11.87 7.68
C GLU A 454 -35.41 10.83 6.97
N MET A 455 -35.15 11.06 5.67
CA MET A 455 -34.27 10.20 4.87
C MET A 455 -32.85 10.18 5.43
N TYR A 456 -32.32 11.34 5.85
CA TYR A 456 -31.01 11.44 6.48
C TYR A 456 -30.96 10.61 7.77
N GLN A 457 -31.92 10.77 8.67
CA GLN A 457 -31.93 10.01 9.93
C GLN A 457 -32.08 8.50 9.69
N ALA A 458 -32.92 8.09 8.75
CA ALA A 458 -33.07 6.68 8.37
C ALA A 458 -31.76 6.11 7.80
N GLY A 459 -31.17 6.76 6.79
CA GLY A 459 -29.93 6.31 6.15
C GLY A 459 -28.75 6.19 7.11
N MET A 460 -28.63 7.10 8.08
CA MET A 460 -27.58 7.06 9.10
C MET A 460 -27.75 5.88 10.05
N ARG A 461 -28.97 5.60 10.52
CA ARG A 461 -29.26 4.42 11.35
C ARG A 461 -29.01 3.13 10.59
N GLN A 462 -29.48 3.04 9.35
CA GLN A 462 -29.33 1.87 8.50
C GLN A 462 -27.86 1.59 8.19
N LEU A 463 -27.09 2.61 7.80
CA LEU A 463 -25.67 2.44 7.49
C LEU A 463 -24.87 2.00 8.72
N ARG A 464 -25.14 2.58 9.90
CA ARG A 464 -24.52 2.13 11.15
C ARG A 464 -24.83 0.70 11.48
N THR A 465 -26.11 0.33 11.44
CA THR A 465 -26.56 -1.05 11.70
C THR A 465 -25.91 -2.04 10.73
N ALA A 466 -25.78 -1.67 9.46
CA ALA A 466 -25.13 -2.51 8.45
C ALA A 466 -23.62 -2.66 8.71
N MET A 467 -22.93 -1.57 9.03
CA MET A 467 -21.48 -1.55 9.31
C MET A 467 -21.12 -2.30 10.60
N ASP A 468 -21.94 -2.17 11.64
CA ASP A 468 -21.77 -2.90 12.91
C ASP A 468 -21.88 -4.42 12.69
N ARG A 469 -22.82 -4.88 11.85
CA ARG A 469 -22.98 -6.30 11.51
C ARG A 469 -21.78 -6.90 10.77
N VAL A 470 -20.99 -6.07 10.08
CA VAL A 470 -19.76 -6.51 9.39
C VAL A 470 -18.48 -6.13 10.14
N GLY A 471 -18.61 -5.65 11.38
CA GLY A 471 -17.46 -5.31 12.24
C GLY A 471 -16.59 -4.18 11.71
N LYS A 472 -17.16 -3.25 10.93
CA LYS A 472 -16.42 -2.09 10.38
C LYS A 472 -16.87 -0.80 11.06
N PRO A 473 -15.93 0.10 11.43
CA PRO A 473 -16.30 1.38 12.01
C PRO A 473 -16.98 2.28 10.98
N VAL A 474 -17.93 3.10 11.44
CA VAL A 474 -18.57 4.15 10.65
C VAL A 474 -18.44 5.49 11.36
N THR A 475 -18.00 6.51 10.63
CA THR A 475 -17.92 7.89 11.13
C THR A 475 -19.06 8.69 10.54
N PHE A 476 -19.65 9.55 11.36
CA PHE A 476 -20.71 10.47 10.96
C PHE A 476 -20.29 11.92 11.24
N PRO A 477 -20.55 12.83 10.30
CA PRO A 477 -20.21 14.24 10.45
C PRO A 477 -21.05 14.88 11.56
N LYS A 478 -20.49 15.90 12.22
CA LYS A 478 -21.22 16.67 13.24
C LYS A 478 -22.16 17.68 12.57
N PRO A 479 -23.25 18.12 13.21
CA PRO A 479 -24.03 19.25 12.72
C PRO A 479 -23.17 20.51 12.58
N CYS A 480 -23.43 21.32 11.56
CA CYS A 480 -22.83 22.64 11.45
C CYS A 480 -23.14 23.47 12.72
N PRO A 481 -22.18 24.29 13.18
CA PRO A 481 -22.43 25.19 14.30
C PRO A 481 -23.59 26.14 13.95
N ALA A 482 -24.40 26.48 14.95
CA ALA A 482 -25.46 27.46 14.75
C ALA A 482 -24.87 28.78 14.22
N PRO A 483 -25.51 29.46 13.25
CA PRO A 483 -25.07 30.76 12.80
C PRO A 483 -24.99 31.69 14.01
N LYS A 484 -23.83 32.33 14.20
CA LYS A 484 -23.61 33.31 15.27
C LYS A 484 -24.36 34.61 14.99
#